data_AF-A0A4Z0YVN1-F1
#
_entry.id   AF-A0A4Z0YVN1-F1
#
_cell.length_a   1.000
_cell.length_b   1.000
_cell.length_c   1.000
_cell.angle_alpha   90.00
_cell.angle_beta   90.00
_cell.angle_gamma   90.00
#
_symmetry.space_group_name_H-M   'P 1'
#
loop_
_entity.id
_entity.type
_entity.pdbx_description
1 polymer ?
#
loop_
_entity_poly.entity_id
_entity_poly.type
_entity_poly.pdbx_seq_one_letter_code
_entity_poly.pdbx_strand_id
1 'polypeptide(L)'
;MIRRPNFIHDLGLVTLPENLKEVPDFLNFMSLNNRKRDAAETHQDPSGLLSYILMENRKAETTETTQFQADGAEGEDDDDDEDATEEIGGNSNPPHKAALLSLQHSSSDYEMYSLTQKLQYCESQVGDLERERAALNSELKYARKRQKTSKTQIEEHKDTVRAERDAAGISEELWQLYEDFCEALQPEEFTGERSFTLKKTYSGSYIKYDPTFMEFKSTVGDAYNAGNWRCECFVDYSDGGAPTGYRVKYYALPQLKGQTWENQWSKLYRLAISAAQQGSAAALDMLVALPEKDASSGEGWLFEFGFNESRRSLPILSQRWDFRASHNLLSPITTDAKRARLVATYNLSLKIENKS
;
A
#
# COMPACT_ATOMS: atom_id res chain seq x y z
N MET A 1 -1.89 -34.22 19.45
CA MET A 1 -2.09 -34.03 18.00
C MET A 1 -2.14 -32.53 17.74
N ILE A 2 -1.02 -31.94 17.32
CA ILE A 2 -0.87 -30.49 17.17
C ILE A 2 -1.22 -30.13 15.72
N ARG A 3 -2.35 -29.46 15.51
CA ARG A 3 -2.69 -28.86 14.21
C ARG A 3 -1.82 -27.62 14.03
N ARG A 4 -0.92 -27.64 13.03
CA ARG A 4 -0.21 -26.44 12.57
C ARG A 4 -1.21 -25.53 11.83
N PRO A 5 -1.20 -24.21 12.04
CA PRO A 5 -1.95 -23.30 11.18
C PRO A 5 -1.24 -23.18 9.83
N ASN A 6 -2.03 -23.21 8.75
CA ASN A 6 -1.58 -22.92 7.41
C ASN A 6 -1.18 -21.44 7.35
N PHE A 7 0.10 -21.17 7.11
CA PHE A 7 0.59 -19.85 6.73
C PHE A 7 0.12 -19.57 5.29
N ILE A 8 -0.89 -18.70 5.16
CA ILE A 8 -1.22 -18.06 3.89
C ILE A 8 -0.36 -16.79 3.85
N HIS A 9 0.56 -16.72 2.90
CA HIS A 9 1.26 -15.47 2.59
C HIS A 9 0.25 -14.51 1.94
N ASP A 10 -0.24 -13.53 2.70
CA ASP A 10 -0.94 -12.37 2.17
C ASP A 10 0.07 -11.50 1.43
N LEU A 11 0.20 -11.75 0.13
CA LEU A 11 0.82 -10.83 -0.81
C LEU A 11 -0.09 -9.60 -0.89
N GLY A 12 0.39 -8.45 -0.38
CA GLY A 12 -0.29 -7.17 -0.51
C GLY A 12 -0.71 -6.95 -1.96
N LEU A 13 -2.02 -6.97 -2.21
CA LEU A 13 -2.59 -6.75 -3.53
C LEU A 13 -2.47 -5.27 -3.86
N VAL A 14 -1.52 -4.92 -4.71
CA VAL A 14 -1.53 -3.61 -5.36
C VAL A 14 -2.66 -3.63 -6.37
N THR A 15 -3.66 -2.77 -6.18
CA THR A 15 -4.77 -2.61 -7.11
C THR A 15 -4.26 -1.99 -8.40
N LEU A 16 -4.42 -2.69 -9.52
CA LEU A 16 -4.16 -2.13 -10.84
C LEU A 16 -5.07 -0.92 -11.09
N PRO A 17 -4.59 0.14 -11.77
CA PRO A 17 -5.42 1.28 -12.14
C PRO A 17 -6.62 0.83 -12.99
N GLU A 18 -7.77 1.46 -12.76
CA GLU A 18 -9.02 1.13 -13.47
C GLU A 18 -8.96 1.53 -14.96
N ASN A 19 -8.06 2.45 -15.31
CA ASN A 19 -7.82 2.91 -16.66
C ASN A 19 -6.61 2.19 -17.28
N LEU A 20 -6.85 1.43 -18.36
CA LEU A 20 -5.81 0.66 -19.05
C LEU A 20 -4.71 1.55 -19.67
N LYS A 21 -4.97 2.85 -19.89
CA LYS A 21 -3.96 3.81 -20.37
C LYS A 21 -2.88 4.13 -19.33
N GLU A 22 -3.14 3.89 -18.06
CA GLU A 22 -2.21 4.18 -16.94
C GLU A 22 -1.34 2.95 -16.58
N VAL A 23 -1.57 1.80 -17.21
CA VAL A 23 -0.81 0.57 -16.94
C VAL A 23 0.69 0.73 -17.25
N PRO A 24 1.14 1.38 -18.34
CA PRO A 24 2.55 1.60 -18.59
C PRO A 24 3.22 2.42 -17.47
N ASP A 25 2.58 3.50 -17.02
CA ASP A 25 3.11 4.37 -15.95
C ASP A 25 3.14 3.64 -14.59
N PHE A 26 2.11 2.84 -14.30
CA PHE A 26 2.06 2.00 -13.11
C PHE A 26 3.16 0.91 -13.11
N LEU A 27 3.41 0.26 -14.25
CA LEU A 27 4.50 -0.72 -14.38
C LEU A 27 5.87 -0.05 -14.27
N ASN A 28 6.02 1.17 -14.79
CA ASN A 28 7.25 1.95 -14.67
C ASN A 28 7.51 2.34 -13.20
N PHE A 29 6.46 2.77 -12.48
CA PHE A 29 6.51 3.05 -11.04
C PHE A 29 6.92 1.83 -10.21
N MET A 30 6.33 0.66 -10.50
CA MET A 30 6.68 -0.60 -9.81
C MET A 30 8.12 -1.03 -10.10
N SER A 31 8.58 -0.88 -11.35
CA SER A 31 9.98 -1.15 -11.75
C SER A 31 10.97 -0.23 -11.03
N LEU A 32 10.66 1.07 -10.96
CA LEU A 32 11.46 2.06 -10.23
C LEU A 32 11.53 1.75 -8.73
N ASN A 33 10.43 1.35 -8.11
CA ASN A 33 10.42 0.99 -6.69
C ASN A 33 11.17 -0.31 -6.38
N ASN A 34 11.07 -1.33 -7.24
CA ASN A 34 11.86 -2.54 -7.09
C ASN A 34 13.36 -2.25 -7.24
N ARG A 35 13.76 -1.44 -8.23
CA ARG A 35 15.17 -1.03 -8.39
C ARG A 35 15.68 -0.19 -7.22
N LYS A 36 14.85 0.71 -6.66
CA LYS A 36 15.19 1.47 -5.45
C LYS A 36 15.36 0.56 -4.24
N ARG A 37 14.54 -0.47 -4.12
CA ARG A 37 14.64 -1.48 -3.05
C ARG A 37 15.93 -2.29 -3.19
N ASP A 38 16.22 -2.77 -4.40
CA ASP A 38 17.45 -3.53 -4.67
C ASP A 38 18.71 -2.68 -4.42
N ALA A 39 18.67 -1.38 -4.76
CA ALA A 39 19.74 -0.42 -4.51
C ALA A 39 19.91 -0.09 -3.01
N ALA A 40 18.81 -0.02 -2.25
CA ALA A 40 18.86 0.18 -0.80
C ALA A 40 19.37 -1.05 -0.04
N GLU A 41 19.15 -2.25 -0.58
CA GLU A 41 19.67 -3.50 0.00
C GLU A 41 21.15 -3.75 -0.34
N THR A 42 21.71 -3.07 -1.36
CA THR A 42 23.12 -3.26 -1.79
C THR A 42 24.11 -2.20 -1.31
N HIS A 43 23.69 -1.05 -0.77
CA HIS A 43 24.60 0.03 -0.36
C HIS A 43 24.49 0.42 1.12
N GLN A 44 25.55 0.15 1.88
CA GLN A 44 25.75 0.60 3.28
C GLN A 44 26.27 2.05 3.41
N ASP A 45 26.41 2.79 2.29
CA ASP A 45 26.90 4.18 2.30
C ASP A 45 25.92 5.13 1.59
N PRO A 46 25.28 6.06 2.32
CA PRO A 46 24.27 6.97 1.77
C PRO A 46 24.84 8.01 0.77
N SER A 47 26.16 8.14 0.65
CA SER A 47 26.79 9.10 -0.26
C SER A 47 26.78 8.69 -1.75
N GLY A 48 26.66 7.39 -2.05
CA GLY A 48 26.54 6.88 -3.43
C GLY A 48 25.15 7.02 -4.06
N LEU A 49 24.11 7.18 -3.24
CA LEU A 49 22.71 7.19 -3.68
C LEU A 49 22.33 8.54 -4.33
N LEU A 50 22.93 9.64 -3.85
CA LEU A 50 22.74 10.99 -4.39
C LEU A 50 23.44 11.19 -5.75
N SER A 51 24.61 10.59 -5.96
CA SER A 51 25.35 10.69 -7.23
C SER A 51 24.68 9.88 -8.35
N TYR A 52 24.09 8.72 -8.03
CA TYR A 52 23.32 7.92 -8.98
C TYR A 52 22.01 8.61 -9.41
N ILE A 53 21.26 9.19 -8.46
CA ILE A 53 20.02 9.95 -8.75
C ILE A 53 20.31 11.18 -9.63
N LEU A 54 21.41 11.90 -9.37
CA LEU A 54 21.81 13.06 -10.18
C LEU A 54 22.28 12.67 -11.60
N MET A 55 22.82 11.45 -11.77
CA MET A 55 23.29 10.96 -13.06
C MET A 55 22.14 10.46 -13.95
N GLU A 56 21.11 9.82 -13.36
CA GLU A 56 19.90 9.38 -14.08
C GLU A 56 19.02 10.57 -14.53
N ASN A 57 18.88 11.62 -13.71
CA ASN A 57 18.12 12.82 -14.10
C ASN A 57 18.76 13.58 -15.27
N ARG A 58 20.09 13.54 -15.43
CA ARG A 58 20.77 14.11 -16.62
C ARG A 58 20.56 13.30 -17.90
N LYS A 59 20.25 12.01 -17.81
CA LYS A 59 19.88 11.19 -18.98
C LYS A 59 18.43 11.41 -19.41
N ALA A 60 17.54 11.75 -18.47
CA ALA A 60 16.16 12.08 -18.80
C ALA A 60 16.04 13.42 -19.55
N GLU A 61 16.89 14.41 -19.26
CA GLU A 61 16.88 15.73 -19.91
C GLU A 61 17.46 15.75 -21.34
N THR A 62 18.02 14.65 -21.84
CA THR A 62 18.61 14.58 -23.20
C THR A 62 17.76 13.86 -24.24
N THR A 63 16.50 13.52 -23.91
CA THR A 63 15.63 12.74 -24.81
C THR A 63 14.22 13.31 -24.95
N GLU A 64 14.09 14.61 -25.22
CA GLU A 64 12.84 15.20 -25.70
C GLU A 64 13.12 16.22 -26.81
N THR A 65 13.10 15.78 -28.07
CA THR A 65 12.56 16.53 -29.23
C THR A 65 12.48 15.59 -30.44
N THR A 66 11.41 14.79 -30.55
CA THR A 66 10.86 14.38 -31.85
C THR A 66 9.36 14.08 -31.67
N GLN A 67 8.51 15.05 -32.00
CA GLN A 67 7.07 14.83 -32.17
C GLN A 67 6.83 14.11 -33.49
N PHE A 68 6.20 12.93 -33.44
CA PHE A 68 5.51 12.33 -34.58
C PHE A 68 4.03 12.18 -34.21
N GLN A 69 3.20 13.00 -34.84
CA GLN A 69 1.76 12.74 -34.96
C GLN A 69 1.57 11.74 -36.12
N ALA A 70 0.86 10.65 -35.85
CA ALA A 70 0.33 9.76 -36.88
C ALA A 70 -1.06 9.31 -36.44
N ASP A 71 -2.08 10.07 -36.86
CA ASP A 71 -3.44 9.60 -36.99
C ASP A 71 -3.60 9.09 -38.42
N GLY A 72 -3.87 7.79 -38.56
CA GLY A 72 -4.22 7.14 -39.81
C GLY A 72 -5.70 6.75 -39.79
N ALA A 73 -6.45 7.25 -40.77
CA ALA A 73 -7.74 6.70 -41.17
C ALA A 73 -7.85 6.79 -42.70
N GLU A 74 -7.88 5.60 -43.29
CA GLU A 74 -8.64 5.11 -44.46
C GLU A 74 -9.11 6.05 -45.57
N GLY A 75 -8.95 5.58 -46.81
CA GLY A 75 -9.57 6.08 -48.05
C GLY A 75 -8.69 5.63 -49.24
N GLU A 76 -8.99 4.47 -49.84
CA GLU A 76 -9.79 4.31 -51.07
C GLU A 76 -9.08 4.83 -52.33
N ASP A 77 -8.82 3.87 -53.22
CA ASP A 77 -8.88 3.86 -54.69
C ASP A 77 -8.77 5.20 -55.44
N ASP A 78 -7.86 5.26 -56.42
CA ASP A 78 -8.27 5.39 -57.84
C ASP A 78 -7.05 5.39 -58.77
N ASP A 79 -7.30 4.86 -59.96
CA ASP A 79 -6.47 4.83 -61.16
C ASP A 79 -5.99 6.23 -61.57
N ASP A 80 -4.85 6.32 -62.27
CA ASP A 80 -4.79 7.04 -63.55
C ASP A 80 -3.43 6.86 -64.26
N ASP A 81 -3.56 6.63 -65.55
CA ASP A 81 -2.54 6.66 -66.59
C ASP A 81 -1.70 7.96 -66.54
N GLU A 82 -0.42 7.90 -66.92
CA GLU A 82 0.06 8.79 -67.99
C GLU A 82 1.38 8.33 -68.62
N ASP A 83 1.31 8.37 -69.95
CA ASP A 83 2.29 8.16 -71.00
C ASP A 83 3.29 9.32 -71.08
N ALA A 84 4.58 9.04 -71.27
CA ALA A 84 5.51 9.95 -71.93
C ALA A 84 6.81 9.25 -72.38
N THR A 85 6.87 9.08 -73.69
CA THR A 85 7.99 8.73 -74.57
C THR A 85 9.19 9.69 -74.51
N GLU A 86 10.42 9.21 -74.72
CA GLU A 86 11.42 9.60 -75.76
C GLU A 86 12.78 9.80 -75.03
N GLU A 87 13.99 9.59 -75.55
CA GLU A 87 14.51 9.16 -76.85
C GLU A 87 15.95 8.63 -76.65
N ILE A 88 16.23 7.51 -77.33
CA ILE A 88 17.43 7.13 -78.10
C ILE A 88 18.75 7.91 -77.85
N GLY A 89 19.76 7.16 -77.39
CA GLY A 89 21.18 7.49 -77.56
C GLY A 89 22.01 6.20 -77.71
N GLY A 90 22.24 5.79 -78.95
CA GLY A 90 22.89 4.52 -79.29
C GLY A 90 24.38 4.47 -78.94
N ASN A 91 24.84 3.31 -78.51
CA ASN A 91 26.19 2.87 -78.83
C ASN A 91 26.26 1.35 -78.92
N SER A 92 26.49 0.89 -80.15
CA SER A 92 26.60 -0.51 -80.56
C SER A 92 27.98 -1.07 -80.21
N ASN A 93 28.01 -2.05 -79.29
CA ASN A 93 29.13 -2.99 -79.10
C ASN A 93 28.58 -4.40 -78.81
N PRO A 94 28.75 -5.39 -79.71
CA PRO A 94 28.71 -6.81 -79.34
C PRO A 94 30.16 -7.30 -79.07
N PRO A 95 30.40 -8.22 -78.11
CA PRO A 95 29.80 -9.55 -78.19
C PRO A 95 29.25 -10.12 -76.86
N HIS A 96 28.06 -10.69 -76.98
CA HIS A 96 27.20 -11.40 -76.02
C HIS A 96 27.78 -12.63 -75.30
N LYS A 97 29.10 -12.77 -75.14
CA LYS A 97 29.71 -13.92 -74.43
C LYS A 97 30.20 -13.60 -73.02
N ALA A 98 30.47 -12.34 -72.70
CA ALA A 98 30.85 -11.94 -71.33
C ALA A 98 29.63 -11.71 -70.42
N ALA A 99 28.50 -11.23 -70.98
CA ALA A 99 27.27 -10.92 -70.23
C ALA A 99 26.57 -12.18 -69.66
N LEU A 100 26.71 -13.32 -70.35
CA LEU A 100 26.09 -14.58 -69.94
C LEU A 100 26.87 -15.24 -68.78
N LEU A 101 28.19 -15.01 -68.72
CA LEU A 101 29.04 -15.47 -67.61
C LEU A 101 28.89 -14.59 -66.36
N SER A 102 28.60 -13.28 -66.49
CA SER A 102 28.25 -12.42 -65.34
C SER A 102 26.83 -12.66 -64.81
N LEU A 103 25.92 -13.21 -65.62
CA LEU A 103 24.62 -13.73 -65.17
C LEU A 103 24.72 -15.11 -64.50
N GLN A 104 25.71 -15.93 -64.90
CA GLN A 104 25.95 -17.26 -64.34
C GLN A 104 26.87 -17.27 -63.11
N HIS A 105 27.57 -16.16 -62.82
CA HIS A 105 28.45 -16.06 -61.68
C HIS A 105 27.91 -15.07 -60.64
N SER A 106 27.28 -15.68 -59.64
CA SER A 106 27.70 -15.52 -58.23
C SER A 106 27.19 -14.34 -57.41
N SER A 107 25.99 -13.82 -57.66
CA SER A 107 25.29 -12.98 -56.65
C SER A 107 23.86 -13.45 -56.37
N SER A 108 23.11 -13.83 -57.41
CA SER A 108 21.70 -14.24 -57.31
C SER A 108 21.43 -15.43 -56.37
N ASP A 109 22.16 -16.54 -56.50
CA ASP A 109 21.85 -17.76 -55.73
C ASP A 109 22.22 -17.63 -54.25
N TYR A 110 23.30 -16.90 -53.94
CA TYR A 110 23.70 -16.62 -52.57
C TYR A 110 22.74 -15.66 -51.87
N GLU A 111 22.30 -14.61 -52.58
CA GLU A 111 21.29 -13.67 -52.08
C GLU A 111 19.95 -14.37 -51.83
N MET A 112 19.51 -15.22 -52.75
CA MET A 112 18.29 -16.01 -52.60
C MET A 112 18.36 -16.98 -51.41
N TYR A 113 19.49 -17.66 -51.22
CA TYR A 113 19.71 -18.51 -50.04
C TYR A 113 19.71 -17.68 -48.75
N SER A 114 20.39 -16.53 -48.73
CA SER A 114 20.41 -15.62 -47.58
C SER A 114 19.02 -15.09 -47.21
N LEU A 115 18.21 -14.72 -48.21
CA LEU A 115 16.82 -14.30 -48.01
C LEU A 115 15.95 -15.45 -47.49
N THR A 116 16.13 -16.66 -48.01
CA THR A 116 15.40 -17.85 -47.55
C THR A 116 15.71 -18.15 -46.08
N GLN A 117 16.98 -18.08 -45.67
CA GLN A 117 17.37 -18.24 -44.27
C GLN A 117 16.77 -17.15 -43.36
N LYS A 118 16.80 -15.89 -43.82
CA LYS A 118 16.18 -14.78 -43.07
C LYS A 118 14.67 -14.98 -42.93
N LEU A 119 13.99 -15.43 -43.99
CA LEU A 119 12.56 -15.73 -43.95
C LEU A 119 12.26 -16.84 -42.93
N GLN A 120 12.98 -17.96 -42.99
CA GLN A 120 12.81 -19.06 -42.03
C GLN A 120 13.07 -18.62 -40.57
N TYR A 121 14.09 -17.78 -40.36
CA TYR A 121 14.35 -17.20 -39.04
C TYR A 121 13.19 -16.32 -38.56
N CYS A 122 12.69 -15.43 -39.42
CA CYS A 122 11.55 -14.58 -39.10
C CYS A 122 10.28 -15.40 -38.82
N GLU A 123 10.00 -16.45 -39.61
CA GLU A 123 8.86 -17.37 -39.39
C GLU A 123 8.96 -18.07 -38.03
N SER A 124 10.14 -18.55 -37.66
CA SER A 124 10.39 -19.12 -36.32
C SER A 124 10.12 -18.08 -35.23
N GLN A 125 10.60 -16.85 -35.40
CA GLN A 125 10.41 -15.77 -34.44
C GLN A 125 8.93 -15.38 -34.29
N VAL A 126 8.16 -15.35 -35.39
CA VAL A 126 6.71 -15.14 -35.34
C VAL A 126 6.04 -16.24 -34.52
N GLY A 127 6.38 -17.51 -34.78
CA GLY A 127 5.85 -18.64 -34.01
C GLY A 127 6.20 -18.57 -32.51
N ASP A 128 7.39 -18.10 -32.16
CA ASP A 128 7.79 -17.88 -30.76
C ASP A 128 6.95 -16.78 -30.10
N LEU A 129 6.78 -15.64 -30.77
CA LEU A 129 5.97 -14.52 -30.29
C LEU A 129 4.48 -14.89 -30.16
N GLU A 130 3.96 -15.72 -31.06
CA GLU A 130 2.58 -16.22 -30.96
C GLU A 130 2.40 -17.11 -29.73
N ARG A 131 3.37 -18.00 -29.45
CA ARG A 131 3.37 -18.84 -28.24
C ARG A 131 3.47 -17.99 -26.98
N GLU A 132 4.33 -16.98 -26.96
CA GLU A 132 4.47 -16.05 -25.84
C GLU A 132 3.16 -15.27 -25.61
N ARG A 133 2.56 -14.72 -26.68
CA ARG A 133 1.26 -14.04 -26.62
C ARG A 133 0.17 -14.96 -26.07
N ALA A 134 0.13 -16.23 -26.49
CA ALA A 134 -0.83 -17.20 -25.98
C ALA A 134 -0.61 -17.49 -24.48
N ALA A 135 0.64 -17.61 -24.03
CA ALA A 135 0.98 -17.79 -22.62
C ALA A 135 0.54 -16.59 -21.77
N LEU A 136 0.88 -15.37 -22.20
CA LEU A 136 0.47 -14.13 -21.53
C LEU A 136 -1.06 -13.97 -21.45
N ASN A 137 -1.78 -14.31 -22.53
CA ASN A 137 -3.25 -14.28 -22.53
C ASN A 137 -3.84 -15.28 -21.52
N SER A 138 -3.24 -16.46 -21.38
CA SER A 138 -3.65 -17.45 -20.37
C SER A 138 -3.40 -16.95 -18.95
N GLU A 139 -2.24 -16.35 -18.69
CA GLU A 139 -1.89 -15.76 -17.39
C GLU A 139 -2.83 -14.61 -17.03
N LEU A 140 -3.11 -13.71 -17.97
CA LEU A 140 -4.04 -12.60 -17.79
C LEU A 140 -5.47 -13.10 -17.50
N LYS A 141 -5.91 -14.17 -18.17
CA LYS A 141 -7.19 -14.82 -17.87
C LYS A 141 -7.22 -15.39 -16.44
N TYR A 142 -6.14 -16.02 -15.99
CA TYR A 142 -6.01 -16.54 -14.63
C TYR A 142 -6.00 -15.40 -13.58
N ALA A 143 -5.22 -14.35 -13.82
CA ALA A 143 -5.15 -13.17 -12.97
C ALA A 143 -6.52 -12.49 -12.80
N ARG A 144 -7.28 -12.31 -13.89
CA ARG A 144 -8.65 -11.79 -13.85
C ARG A 144 -9.60 -12.67 -13.03
N LYS A 145 -9.49 -14.00 -13.17
CA LYS A 145 -10.29 -14.94 -12.35
C LYS A 145 -9.96 -14.81 -10.86
N ARG A 146 -8.67 -14.70 -10.50
CA ARG A 146 -8.22 -14.48 -9.12
C ARG A 146 -8.73 -13.13 -8.60
N GLN A 147 -8.59 -12.05 -9.37
CA GLN A 147 -9.11 -10.74 -9.01
C GLN A 147 -10.61 -10.76 -8.71
N LYS A 148 -11.42 -11.40 -9.58
CA LYS A 148 -12.87 -11.55 -9.36
C LYS A 148 -13.19 -12.32 -8.07
N THR A 149 -12.41 -13.37 -7.78
CA THR A 149 -12.56 -14.16 -6.55
C THR A 149 -12.25 -13.32 -5.32
N SER A 150 -11.13 -12.61 -5.30
CA SER A 150 -10.75 -11.73 -4.19
C SER A 150 -11.76 -10.59 -4.01
N LYS A 151 -12.27 -9.98 -5.08
CA LYS A 151 -13.34 -8.97 -4.99
C LYS A 151 -14.60 -9.54 -4.31
N THR A 152 -14.99 -10.75 -4.66
CA THR A 152 -16.16 -11.42 -4.05
C THR A 152 -15.91 -11.66 -2.56
N GLN A 153 -14.73 -12.17 -2.19
CA GLN A 153 -14.34 -12.40 -0.80
C GLN A 153 -14.31 -11.11 0.03
N ILE A 154 -13.86 -9.99 -0.57
CA ILE A 154 -13.85 -8.68 0.08
C ILE A 154 -15.28 -8.23 0.39
N GLU A 155 -16.22 -8.36 -0.56
CA GLU A 155 -17.61 -7.99 -0.33
C GLU A 155 -18.30 -8.91 0.69
N GLU A 156 -18.08 -10.22 0.63
CA GLU A 156 -18.58 -11.17 1.64
C GLU A 156 -18.06 -10.85 3.05
N HIS A 157 -16.78 -10.46 3.16
CA HIS A 157 -16.19 -10.05 4.42
C HIS A 157 -16.78 -8.74 4.92
N LYS A 158 -16.98 -7.74 4.05
CA LYS A 158 -17.66 -6.48 4.42
C LYS A 158 -19.07 -6.71 4.94
N ASP A 159 -19.83 -7.58 4.30
CA ASP A 159 -21.18 -7.94 4.76
C ASP A 159 -21.16 -8.64 6.12
N THR A 160 -20.17 -9.50 6.36
CA THR A 160 -19.96 -10.16 7.66
C THR A 160 -19.64 -9.13 8.75
N VAL A 161 -18.69 -8.22 8.51
CA VAL A 161 -18.31 -7.16 9.46
C VAL A 161 -19.49 -6.24 9.75
N ARG A 162 -20.27 -5.87 8.72
CA ARG A 162 -21.50 -5.07 8.87
C ARG A 162 -22.50 -5.79 9.78
N ALA A 163 -22.76 -7.08 9.54
CA ALA A 163 -23.68 -7.86 10.35
C ALA A 163 -23.22 -8.00 11.82
N GLU A 164 -21.92 -8.24 12.05
CA GLU A 164 -21.35 -8.30 13.41
C GLU A 164 -21.46 -6.97 14.14
N ARG A 165 -21.19 -5.86 13.44
CA ARG A 165 -21.32 -4.51 13.97
C ARG A 165 -22.77 -4.17 14.34
N ASP A 166 -23.71 -4.46 13.44
CA ASP A 166 -25.13 -4.21 13.66
C ASP A 166 -25.63 -5.06 14.84
N ALA A 167 -25.19 -6.32 14.95
CA ALA A 167 -25.47 -7.19 16.10
C ALA A 167 -24.86 -6.67 17.41
N ALA A 168 -23.75 -5.95 17.35
CA ALA A 168 -23.15 -5.27 18.50
C ALA A 168 -23.87 -3.96 18.87
N GLY A 169 -24.90 -3.55 18.13
CA GLY A 169 -25.64 -2.31 18.36
C GLY A 169 -24.86 -1.05 17.98
N ILE A 170 -23.90 -1.16 17.07
CA ILE A 170 -23.11 -0.04 16.55
C ILE A 170 -23.66 0.35 15.18
N SER A 171 -24.09 1.60 15.01
CA SER A 171 -24.54 2.09 13.71
C SER A 171 -23.36 2.33 12.77
N GLU A 172 -23.60 2.29 11.46
CA GLU A 172 -22.62 2.70 10.43
C GLU A 172 -22.06 4.09 10.71
N GLU A 173 -22.92 5.03 11.07
CA GLU A 173 -22.53 6.41 11.37
C GLU A 173 -21.62 6.51 12.60
N LEU A 174 -21.90 5.73 13.66
CA LEU A 174 -21.05 5.69 14.84
C LEU A 174 -19.69 5.06 14.51
N TRP A 175 -19.68 4.01 13.70
CA TRP A 175 -18.46 3.34 13.27
C TRP A 175 -17.56 4.26 12.43
N GLN A 176 -18.12 4.94 11.43
CA GLN A 176 -17.36 5.88 10.59
C GLN A 176 -16.73 7.00 11.43
N LEU A 177 -17.48 7.58 12.38
CA LEU A 177 -16.93 8.62 13.26
C LEU A 177 -15.80 8.10 14.17
N TYR A 178 -15.85 6.83 14.54
CA TYR A 178 -14.78 6.19 15.31
C TYR A 178 -13.54 5.93 14.45
N GLU A 179 -13.72 5.51 13.20
CA GLU A 179 -12.63 5.40 12.23
C GLU A 179 -11.99 6.76 11.94
N ASP A 180 -12.78 7.80 11.69
CA ASP A 180 -12.30 9.18 11.49
C ASP A 180 -11.49 9.65 12.70
N PHE A 181 -11.94 9.33 13.93
CA PHE A 181 -11.18 9.59 15.15
C PHE A 181 -9.84 8.86 15.16
N CYS A 182 -9.80 7.58 14.80
CA CYS A 182 -8.57 6.81 14.74
C CYS A 182 -7.60 7.33 13.66
N GLU A 183 -8.12 7.78 12.52
CA GLU A 183 -7.34 8.39 11.44
C GLU A 183 -6.76 9.75 11.85
N ALA A 184 -7.46 10.53 12.67
CA ALA A 184 -6.95 11.77 13.22
C ALA A 184 -5.78 11.58 14.21
N LEU A 185 -5.53 10.35 14.67
CA LEU A 185 -4.42 9.96 15.55
C LEU A 185 -3.21 9.41 14.77
N GLN A 186 -3.09 9.75 13.50
CA GLN A 186 -1.90 9.44 12.70
C GLN A 186 -0.87 10.57 12.85
N PRO A 187 0.40 10.25 13.11
CA PRO A 187 1.46 11.27 13.13
C PRO A 187 1.65 11.85 11.72
N GLU A 188 1.86 13.15 11.61
CA GLU A 188 2.12 13.83 10.32
C GLU A 188 3.40 13.30 9.67
N GLU A 189 4.42 13.07 10.49
CA GLU A 189 5.65 12.43 10.09
C GLU A 189 6.07 11.40 11.15
N PHE A 190 6.62 10.27 10.70
CA PHE A 190 7.28 9.31 11.59
C PHE A 190 8.71 9.76 11.97
N THR A 191 8.99 11.06 11.88
CA THR A 191 10.28 11.68 12.21
C THR A 191 10.30 12.06 13.69
N GLY A 192 11.46 11.91 14.36
CA GLY A 192 11.57 12.18 15.80
C GLY A 192 11.17 11.01 16.73
N GLU A 193 11.21 9.77 16.20
CA GLU A 193 10.91 8.54 16.95
C GLU A 193 11.68 8.48 18.28
N ARG A 194 10.94 8.42 19.38
CA ARG A 194 11.48 8.06 20.70
C ARG A 194 11.13 6.61 20.94
N SER A 195 12.12 5.74 21.06
CA SER A 195 11.89 4.32 21.29
C SER A 195 12.71 3.78 22.45
N PHE A 196 12.20 2.73 23.06
CA PHE A 196 12.93 1.97 24.07
C PHE A 196 12.59 0.48 23.97
N THR A 197 13.52 -0.35 24.46
CA THR A 197 13.39 -1.82 24.43
C THR A 197 13.00 -2.32 25.81
N LEU A 198 11.95 -3.13 25.85
CA LEU A 198 11.44 -3.74 27.07
C LEU A 198 12.17 -5.06 27.33
N LYS A 199 12.45 -5.33 28.60
CA LYS A 199 12.98 -6.63 29.05
C LYS A 199 11.91 -7.71 29.19
N LYS A 200 10.63 -7.31 29.24
CA LYS A 200 9.48 -8.19 29.48
C LYS A 200 8.40 -7.92 28.43
N THR A 201 7.57 -8.93 28.16
CA THR A 201 6.37 -8.76 27.34
C THR A 201 5.42 -7.76 27.99
N TYR A 202 4.80 -6.92 27.17
CA TYR A 202 3.73 -6.00 27.59
C TYR A 202 2.37 -6.70 27.67
N SER A 203 2.29 -8.03 27.49
CA SER A 203 1.04 -8.82 27.63
C SER A 203 -0.14 -8.24 26.82
N GLY A 204 0.16 -7.71 25.63
CA GLY A 204 -0.83 -7.09 24.76
C GLY A 204 -1.30 -5.71 25.21
N SER A 205 -0.73 -5.08 26.25
CA SER A 205 -0.98 -3.67 26.51
C SER A 205 0.18 -2.92 27.20
N TYR A 206 0.56 -1.77 26.66
CA TYR A 206 1.60 -0.90 27.23
C TYR A 206 1.25 -0.43 28.64
N ILE A 207 0.00 -0.05 28.91
CA ILE A 207 -0.39 0.46 30.23
C ILE A 207 -0.23 -0.60 31.34
N LYS A 208 -0.34 -1.88 30.99
CA LYS A 208 -0.08 -2.97 31.95
C LYS A 208 1.40 -3.09 32.30
N TYR A 209 2.28 -2.68 31.40
CA TYR A 209 3.72 -2.67 31.61
C TYR A 209 4.17 -1.42 32.39
N ASP A 210 3.70 -0.23 32.00
CA ASP A 210 4.08 1.05 32.63
C ASP A 210 2.83 1.86 33.07
N PRO A 211 2.14 1.43 34.13
CA PRO A 211 0.86 2.03 34.55
C PRO A 211 1.00 3.48 35.07
N THR A 212 2.21 3.89 35.46
CA THR A 212 2.50 5.23 35.96
C THR A 212 3.21 6.11 34.92
N PHE A 213 3.46 5.56 33.72
CA PHE A 213 4.16 6.21 32.61
C PHE A 213 5.58 6.69 32.96
N MET A 214 6.28 6.00 33.87
CA MET A 214 7.63 6.40 34.26
C MET A 214 8.63 6.23 33.12
N GLU A 215 8.56 5.10 32.41
CA GLU A 215 9.46 4.81 31.28
C GLU A 215 9.14 5.74 30.10
N PHE A 216 7.85 5.97 29.83
CA PHE A 216 7.44 6.96 28.82
C PHE A 216 7.96 8.36 29.16
N LYS A 217 7.70 8.88 30.37
CA LYS A 217 8.14 10.22 30.79
C LYS A 217 9.67 10.35 30.76
N SER A 218 10.40 9.32 31.18
CA SER A 218 11.86 9.30 31.06
C SER A 218 12.34 9.34 29.61
N THR A 219 11.60 8.72 28.70
CA THR A 219 11.97 8.60 27.28
C THR A 219 11.71 9.90 26.51
N VAL A 220 10.59 10.56 26.76
CA VAL A 220 10.21 11.79 26.04
C VAL A 220 10.65 13.08 26.75
N GLY A 221 11.15 13.00 27.99
CA GLY A 221 11.53 14.16 28.79
C GLY A 221 10.34 15.07 29.04
N ASP A 222 10.52 16.38 29.20
CA ASP A 222 9.40 17.32 29.48
C ASP A 222 8.38 17.49 28.35
N ALA A 223 8.66 16.92 27.17
CA ALA A 223 7.79 17.03 25.99
C ALA A 223 6.44 16.32 26.16
N TYR A 224 6.28 15.41 27.12
CA TYR A 224 4.96 14.78 27.38
C TYR A 224 3.88 15.78 27.79
N ASN A 225 4.27 16.93 28.35
CA ASN A 225 3.35 17.97 28.77
C ASN A 225 2.92 18.88 27.61
N ALA A 226 3.63 18.85 26.47
CA ALA A 226 3.43 19.81 25.38
C ALA A 226 2.43 19.33 24.31
N GLY A 227 1.89 18.12 24.44
CA GLY A 227 0.98 17.57 23.44
C GLY A 227 0.52 16.15 23.70
N ASN A 228 -0.10 15.59 22.66
CA ASN A 228 -0.61 14.23 22.62
C ASN A 228 0.40 13.29 21.97
N TRP A 229 0.38 12.03 22.36
CA TRP A 229 1.36 11.04 21.94
C TRP A 229 0.70 9.76 21.49
N ARG A 230 1.21 9.17 20.42
CA ARG A 230 0.89 7.83 19.98
C ARG A 230 1.97 6.87 20.47
N CYS A 231 1.54 5.72 20.97
CA CYS A 231 2.38 4.65 21.47
C CYS A 231 2.12 3.38 20.67
N GLU A 232 3.15 2.87 19.99
CA GLU A 232 3.09 1.63 19.23
C GLU A 232 3.97 0.57 19.88
N CYS A 233 3.40 -0.61 20.17
CA CYS A 233 4.13 -1.72 20.75
C CYS A 233 4.49 -2.78 19.70
N PHE A 234 5.78 -3.02 19.53
CA PHE A 234 6.35 -3.96 18.58
C PHE A 234 6.83 -5.23 19.29
N VAL A 235 6.75 -6.34 18.57
CA VAL A 235 7.41 -7.59 18.94
C VAL A 235 8.44 -7.88 17.85
N ASP A 236 9.70 -7.96 18.25
CA ASP A 236 10.78 -8.40 17.38
C ASP A 236 10.79 -9.93 17.38
N TYR A 237 10.97 -10.54 16.21
CA TYR A 237 10.99 -11.99 16.05
C TYR A 237 12.33 -12.44 15.47
N SER A 238 12.79 -13.62 15.87
CA SER A 238 13.88 -14.32 15.19
C SER A 238 13.42 -14.87 13.83
N ASP A 239 14.37 -15.31 13.02
CA ASP A 239 14.09 -16.02 11.75
C ASP A 239 13.21 -17.28 11.96
N GLY A 240 13.28 -17.88 13.16
CA GLY A 240 12.43 -19.00 13.56
C GLY A 240 11.02 -18.61 14.02
N GLY A 241 10.66 -17.34 13.97
CA GLY A 241 9.36 -16.81 14.39
C GLY A 241 9.17 -16.72 15.91
N ALA A 242 10.22 -16.89 16.71
CA ALA A 242 10.15 -16.74 18.16
C ALA A 242 10.36 -15.27 18.57
N PRO A 243 9.56 -14.71 19.50
CA PRO A 243 9.81 -13.35 20.00
C PRO A 243 11.20 -13.22 20.61
N THR A 244 11.99 -12.26 20.13
CA THR A 244 13.36 -11.95 20.61
C THR A 244 13.43 -10.66 21.41
N GLY A 245 12.47 -9.77 21.22
CA GLY A 245 12.43 -8.48 21.89
C GLY A 245 11.05 -7.84 21.83
N TYR A 246 10.85 -6.86 22.68
CA TYR A 246 9.66 -6.01 22.64
C TYR A 246 10.13 -4.56 22.63
N ARG A 247 9.67 -3.79 21.66
CA ARG A 247 10.01 -2.37 21.55
C ARG A 247 8.74 -1.54 21.63
N VAL A 248 8.87 -0.36 22.18
CA VAL A 248 7.79 0.63 22.15
C VAL A 248 8.31 1.86 21.44
N LYS A 249 7.50 2.41 20.55
CA LYS A 249 7.78 3.65 19.84
C LYS A 249 6.74 4.70 20.20
N TYR A 250 7.23 5.91 20.39
CA TYR A 250 6.40 7.08 20.66
C TYR A 250 6.52 8.10 19.53
N TYR A 251 5.36 8.59 19.12
CA TYR A 251 5.22 9.61 18.10
C TYR A 251 4.40 10.76 18.66
N ALA A 252 4.91 11.98 18.53
CA ALA A 252 4.11 13.16 18.84
C ALA A 252 2.96 13.24 17.82
N LEU A 253 1.76 13.55 18.31
CA LEU A 253 0.59 13.77 17.46
C LEU A 253 0.44 15.26 17.16
N PRO A 254 -0.17 15.60 16.01
CA PRO A 254 -0.49 16.99 15.71
C PRO A 254 -1.38 17.58 16.80
N GLN A 255 -1.24 18.88 17.05
CA GLN A 255 -2.13 19.57 17.98
C GLN A 255 -3.56 19.53 17.45
N LEU A 256 -4.42 18.90 18.24
CA LEU A 256 -5.83 18.80 17.91
C LEU A 256 -6.54 20.10 18.30
N LYS A 257 -7.34 20.62 17.37
CA LYS A 257 -8.10 21.85 17.58
C LYS A 257 -9.28 21.57 18.50
N GLY A 258 -9.42 22.34 19.56
CA GLY A 258 -10.56 22.24 20.47
C GLY A 258 -10.18 22.58 21.90
N GLN A 259 -11.19 22.88 22.71
CA GLN A 259 -11.01 23.01 24.15
C GLN A 259 -11.12 21.64 24.85
N THR A 260 -12.00 20.77 24.37
CA THR A 260 -12.25 19.44 24.94
C THR A 260 -12.48 18.40 23.86
N TRP A 261 -12.31 17.12 24.20
CA TRP A 261 -12.57 16.01 23.29
C TRP A 261 -14.03 15.95 22.83
N GLU A 262 -14.99 16.27 23.70
CA GLU A 262 -16.40 16.36 23.33
C GLU A 262 -16.65 17.47 22.31
N ASN A 263 -16.00 18.63 22.43
CA ASN A 263 -16.21 19.72 21.47
C ASN A 263 -15.73 19.33 20.07
N GLN A 264 -14.61 18.61 19.98
CA GLN A 264 -14.06 18.16 18.71
C GLN A 264 -14.84 16.98 18.11
N TRP A 265 -15.27 16.03 18.94
CA TRP A 265 -15.89 14.77 18.52
C TRP A 265 -17.30 14.58 19.10
N SER A 266 -18.08 15.66 19.17
CA SER A 266 -19.38 15.70 19.88
C SER A 266 -20.34 14.61 19.40
N LYS A 267 -20.41 14.41 18.09
CA LYS A 267 -21.30 13.43 17.48
C LYS A 267 -20.90 11.99 17.82
N LEU A 268 -19.59 11.70 17.86
CA LEU A 268 -19.05 10.40 18.25
C LEU A 268 -19.45 10.06 19.69
N TYR A 269 -19.15 10.95 20.65
CA TYR A 269 -19.52 10.72 22.05
C TYR A 269 -21.02 10.57 22.24
N ARG A 270 -21.82 11.46 21.62
CA ARG A 270 -23.29 11.42 21.72
C ARG A 270 -23.86 10.09 21.21
N LEU A 271 -23.41 9.63 20.05
CA LEU A 271 -23.89 8.37 19.46
C LEU A 271 -23.41 7.15 20.25
N ALA A 272 -22.15 7.15 20.71
CA ALA A 272 -21.62 6.07 21.53
C ALA A 272 -22.33 5.96 22.89
N ILE A 273 -22.60 7.10 23.56
CA ILE A 273 -23.38 7.13 24.81
C ILE A 273 -24.80 6.63 24.57
N SER A 274 -25.47 7.09 23.51
CA SER A 274 -26.82 6.63 23.17
C SER A 274 -26.88 5.12 22.92
N ALA A 275 -25.93 4.58 22.14
CA ALA A 275 -25.84 3.14 21.88
C ALA A 275 -25.55 2.35 23.16
N ALA A 276 -24.66 2.84 24.02
CA ALA A 276 -24.37 2.21 25.32
C ALA A 276 -25.59 2.24 26.26
N GLN A 277 -26.37 3.33 26.27
CA GLN A 277 -27.61 3.44 27.03
C GLN A 277 -28.68 2.45 26.54
N GLN A 278 -28.68 2.13 25.25
CA GLN A 278 -29.51 1.09 24.64
C GLN A 278 -28.99 -0.34 24.90
N GLY A 279 -27.88 -0.49 25.63
CA GLY A 279 -27.32 -1.79 26.02
C GLY A 279 -26.23 -2.32 25.09
N SER A 280 -25.66 -1.50 24.19
CA SER A 280 -24.48 -1.91 23.41
C SER A 280 -23.23 -1.94 24.29
N ALA A 281 -22.76 -3.16 24.59
CA ALA A 281 -21.48 -3.36 25.30
C ALA A 281 -20.29 -2.85 24.46
N ALA A 282 -20.33 -3.03 23.14
CA ALA A 282 -19.30 -2.53 22.23
C ALA A 282 -19.21 -0.99 22.25
N ALA A 283 -20.34 -0.28 22.35
CA ALA A 283 -20.33 1.18 22.46
C ALA A 283 -19.73 1.65 23.80
N LEU A 284 -19.98 0.91 24.89
CA LEU A 284 -19.30 1.16 26.16
C LEU A 284 -17.79 0.90 26.04
N ASP A 285 -17.36 -0.18 25.39
CA ASP A 285 -15.94 -0.47 25.14
C ASP A 285 -15.28 0.65 24.32
N MET A 286 -15.98 1.16 23.31
CA MET A 286 -15.56 2.33 22.52
C MET A 286 -15.38 3.56 23.41
N LEU A 287 -16.36 3.90 24.27
CA LEU A 287 -16.24 5.03 25.22
C LEU A 287 -15.10 4.86 26.22
N VAL A 288 -14.81 3.63 26.63
CA VAL A 288 -13.68 3.33 27.51
C VAL A 288 -12.35 3.56 26.78
N ALA A 289 -12.27 3.24 25.48
CA ALA A 289 -11.10 3.47 24.66
C ALA A 289 -10.87 4.96 24.36
N LEU A 290 -11.93 5.73 24.10
CA LEU A 290 -11.88 7.18 23.81
C LEU A 290 -11.42 8.03 24.99
N PRO A 291 -10.82 9.21 24.79
CA PRO A 291 -10.45 10.12 25.88
C PRO A 291 -11.64 10.51 26.78
N GLU A 292 -11.35 11.15 27.90
CA GLU A 292 -12.43 11.72 28.71
C GLU A 292 -13.06 12.90 27.96
N LYS A 293 -14.38 12.87 27.78
CA LYS A 293 -15.10 13.85 26.96
C LYS A 293 -14.85 15.30 27.40
N ASP A 294 -14.81 15.53 28.71
CA ASP A 294 -14.68 16.86 29.33
C ASP A 294 -13.21 17.29 29.50
N ALA A 295 -12.26 16.40 29.21
CA ALA A 295 -10.85 16.71 29.34
C ALA A 295 -10.34 17.53 28.16
N SER A 296 -9.26 18.28 28.41
CA SER A 296 -8.57 19.05 27.37
C SER A 296 -8.09 18.13 26.25
N SER A 297 -8.34 18.55 25.01
CA SER A 297 -7.82 17.89 23.80
C SER A 297 -6.40 18.35 23.44
N GLY A 298 -5.90 19.41 24.07
CA GLY A 298 -4.65 20.06 23.70
C GLY A 298 -3.38 19.29 24.07
N GLU A 299 -3.38 18.57 25.20
CA GLU A 299 -2.16 17.93 25.72
C GLU A 299 -2.44 16.84 26.76
N GLY A 300 -1.41 16.02 27.02
CA GLY A 300 -1.39 15.11 28.17
C GLY A 300 -2.06 13.76 27.93
N TRP A 301 -2.26 13.35 26.68
CA TRP A 301 -2.80 12.03 26.33
C TRP A 301 -1.79 11.12 25.64
N LEU A 302 -1.84 9.84 25.97
CA LEU A 302 -1.14 8.76 25.29
C LEU A 302 -2.16 7.81 24.64
N PHE A 303 -2.06 7.63 23.33
CA PHE A 303 -2.91 6.77 22.52
C PHE A 303 -2.17 5.49 22.20
N GLU A 304 -2.66 4.38 22.72
CA GLU A 304 -2.06 3.07 22.57
C GLU A 304 -2.56 2.39 21.30
N PHE A 305 -1.61 1.93 20.49
CA PHE A 305 -1.83 1.19 19.26
C PHE A 305 -1.18 -0.18 19.32
N GLY A 306 -1.93 -1.17 18.87
CA GLY A 306 -1.51 -2.56 18.80
C GLY A 306 -1.21 -3.01 17.39
N PHE A 307 -0.11 -3.73 17.20
CA PHE A 307 0.20 -4.32 15.89
C PHE A 307 -0.85 -5.37 15.53
N ASN A 308 -1.39 -5.26 14.33
CA ASN A 308 -2.29 -6.25 13.76
C ASN A 308 -1.50 -7.15 12.81
N GLU A 309 -1.28 -8.40 13.24
CA GLU A 309 -0.49 -9.37 12.51
C GLU A 309 -1.05 -9.68 11.11
N SER A 310 -2.38 -9.71 10.95
CA SER A 310 -3.00 -9.93 9.64
C SER A 310 -2.80 -8.78 8.67
N ARG A 311 -2.33 -7.62 9.16
CA ARG A 311 -2.05 -6.43 8.37
C ARG A 311 -0.55 -6.20 8.17
N ARG A 312 0.32 -7.14 8.58
CA ARG A 312 1.78 -7.00 8.51
C ARG A 312 2.28 -6.66 7.11
N SER A 313 1.65 -7.20 6.07
CA SER A 313 2.05 -7.01 4.67
C SER A 313 1.48 -5.74 4.02
N LEU A 314 0.64 -4.97 4.71
CA LEU A 314 0.10 -3.73 4.14
C LEU A 314 1.22 -2.72 3.86
N PRO A 315 1.21 -2.04 2.71
CA PRO A 315 2.30 -1.14 2.33
C PRO A 315 2.37 0.09 3.25
N ILE A 316 1.23 0.55 3.75
CA ILE A 316 1.12 1.74 4.60
C ILE A 316 1.30 1.32 6.07
N LEU A 317 2.34 1.83 6.73
CA LEU A 317 2.70 1.47 8.11
C LEU A 317 1.57 1.74 9.11
N SER A 318 0.90 2.89 9.00
CA SER A 318 -0.18 3.29 9.90
C SER A 318 -1.37 2.32 9.89
N GLN A 319 -1.64 1.66 8.77
CA GLN A 319 -2.73 0.70 8.62
C GLN A 319 -2.45 -0.65 9.29
N ARG A 320 -1.19 -0.89 9.71
CA ARG A 320 -0.79 -2.12 10.40
C ARG A 320 -1.15 -2.13 11.89
N TRP A 321 -1.74 -1.03 12.38
CA TRP A 321 -1.99 -0.80 13.79
C TRP A 321 -3.47 -0.57 14.05
N ASP A 322 -3.96 -1.13 15.15
CA ASP A 322 -5.30 -0.87 15.65
C ASP A 322 -5.23 -0.02 16.92
N PHE A 323 -6.04 1.03 16.96
CA PHE A 323 -6.24 1.83 18.15
C PHE A 323 -6.84 0.97 19.26
N ARG A 324 -6.27 1.03 20.47
CA ARG A 324 -6.70 0.22 21.62
C ARG A 324 -7.34 1.07 22.71
N ALA A 325 -6.64 2.11 23.14
CA ALA A 325 -7.05 2.90 24.29
C ALA A 325 -6.34 4.25 24.32
N SER A 326 -6.96 5.20 25.00
CA SER A 326 -6.38 6.48 25.35
C SER A 326 -6.19 6.58 26.86
N HIS A 327 -5.06 7.17 27.25
CA HIS A 327 -4.68 7.28 28.64
C HIS A 327 -4.25 8.70 28.97
N ASN A 328 -4.71 9.22 30.10
CA ASN A 328 -4.29 10.53 30.60
C ASN A 328 -2.96 10.39 31.35
N LEU A 329 -1.94 11.11 30.90
CA LEU A 329 -0.57 11.05 31.41
C LEU A 329 -0.40 11.72 32.80
N LEU A 330 -1.29 12.68 33.10
CA LEU A 330 -1.30 13.45 34.34
C LEU A 330 -2.14 12.78 35.42
N SER A 331 -3.22 12.12 35.01
CA SER A 331 -4.14 11.39 35.90
C SER A 331 -4.46 10.02 35.33
N PRO A 332 -3.51 9.05 35.41
CA PRO A 332 -3.74 7.70 34.94
C PRO A 332 -4.89 7.06 35.70
N ILE A 333 -5.86 6.54 34.96
CA ILE A 333 -6.96 5.73 35.48
C ILE A 333 -6.93 4.37 34.80
N THR A 334 -7.29 3.32 35.53
CA THR A 334 -7.40 1.99 34.93
C THR A 334 -8.63 1.92 34.03
N THR A 335 -8.59 1.03 33.04
CA THR A 335 -9.71 0.73 32.14
C THR A 335 -10.99 0.39 32.92
N ASP A 336 -10.88 -0.41 33.99
CA ASP A 336 -12.02 -0.81 34.81
C ASP A 336 -12.59 0.36 35.62
N ALA A 337 -11.73 1.21 36.19
CA ALA A 337 -12.17 2.41 36.89
C ALA A 337 -12.88 3.39 35.94
N LYS A 338 -12.35 3.56 34.73
CA LYS A 338 -12.96 4.39 33.68
C LYS A 338 -14.33 3.84 33.28
N ARG A 339 -14.42 2.53 33.04
CA ARG A 339 -15.69 1.84 32.73
C ARG A 339 -16.72 2.03 33.85
N ALA A 340 -16.34 1.77 35.10
CA ALA A 340 -17.23 1.92 36.24
C ALA A 340 -17.76 3.36 36.37
N ARG A 341 -16.89 4.36 36.17
CA ARG A 341 -17.27 5.76 36.16
C ARG A 341 -18.26 6.06 35.03
N LEU A 342 -18.02 5.60 33.80
CA LEU A 342 -18.95 5.81 32.67
C LEU A 342 -20.32 5.17 32.93
N VAL A 343 -20.36 3.95 33.48
CA VAL A 343 -21.61 3.27 33.84
C VAL A 343 -22.40 4.09 34.87
N ALA A 344 -21.72 4.60 35.90
CA ALA A 344 -22.34 5.45 36.92
C ALA A 344 -22.82 6.79 36.35
N THR A 345 -21.99 7.48 35.57
CA THR A 345 -22.30 8.80 35.00
C THR A 345 -23.52 8.77 34.08
N TYR A 346 -23.68 7.72 33.27
CA TYR A 346 -24.75 7.65 32.26
C TYR A 346 -25.90 6.72 32.63
N ASN A 347 -25.92 6.19 33.86
CA ASN A 347 -26.92 5.22 34.33
C ASN A 347 -27.10 4.04 33.36
N LEU A 348 -26.00 3.47 32.87
CA LEU A 348 -26.04 2.40 31.88
C LEU A 348 -26.59 1.12 32.52
N SER A 349 -27.60 0.51 31.92
CA SER A 349 -28.26 -0.70 32.43
C SER A 349 -27.49 -2.00 32.18
N LEU A 350 -26.20 -1.90 31.82
CA LEU A 350 -25.35 -3.05 31.52
C LEU A 350 -24.96 -3.76 32.82
N LYS A 351 -25.40 -5.02 32.96
CA LYS A 351 -24.90 -5.90 34.01
C LYS A 351 -23.42 -6.13 33.74
N ILE A 352 -22.56 -5.67 34.66
CA ILE A 352 -21.13 -5.99 34.61
C ILE A 352 -21.00 -7.47 34.97
N GLU A 353 -20.95 -8.32 33.95
CA GLU A 353 -20.49 -9.69 34.13
C GLU A 353 -18.99 -9.64 34.39
N ASN A 354 -18.60 -9.71 35.66
CA ASN A 354 -17.20 -9.88 36.03
C ASN A 354 -16.72 -11.22 35.45
N LYS A 355 -16.04 -11.17 34.30
CA LYS A 355 -15.30 -12.33 33.78
C LYS A 355 -14.11 -12.58 34.71
N SER A 356 -14.30 -13.52 35.64
CA SER A 356 -13.27 -14.04 36.56
C SER A 356 -12.22 -14.84 35.83
#